data_AF-A0A8S1DWN0-F1
#
_entry.id   AF-A0A8S1DWN0-F1
#
_cell.length_a   1.000
_cell.length_b   1.000
_cell.length_c   1.000
_cell.angle_alpha   90.00
_cell.angle_beta   90.00
_cell.angle_gamma   90.00
#
_symmetry.space_group_name_H-M   'P 1'
#
loop_
_entity.id
_entity.type
_entity.pdbx_description
1 polymer ?
#
loop_
_entity_poly.entity_id
_entity_poly.type
_entity_poly.pdbx_seq_one_letter_code
_entity_poly.pdbx_strand_id
1 'polypeptide(L)'
;MKNLCRPTRKQCVRHAIGVQFSQQNRSFINFSKMDVAQMSRYVSPVNPAVFPHLTCVLMGIGIFFTAWFFVYEVTSNKLSRYIFKELLIALVASIFLGSGIVFLALWVGIYV
;
A
#
# COMPACT_ATOMS: atom_id res chain seq x y z
N MET A 1 -72.65 -4.01 11.65
CA MET A 1 -72.90 -4.51 10.28
C MET A 1 -71.57 -4.86 9.65
N LYS A 2 -71.38 -6.14 9.31
CA LYS A 2 -70.15 -6.74 8.79
C LYS A 2 -70.15 -6.56 7.27
N ASN A 3 -69.14 -5.91 6.71
CA ASN A 3 -68.90 -5.94 5.26
C ASN A 3 -67.45 -6.36 5.01
N LEU A 4 -67.23 -7.68 5.06
CA LEU A 4 -66.04 -8.33 4.49
C LEU A 4 -66.13 -8.19 2.97
N CYS A 5 -65.35 -7.29 2.38
CA CYS A 5 -65.03 -7.38 0.96
C CYS A 5 -63.74 -8.19 0.81
N ARG A 6 -63.87 -9.45 0.35
CA ARG A 6 -62.76 -10.36 0.07
C ARG A 6 -61.77 -9.73 -0.92
N PRO A 7 -60.46 -9.79 -0.68
CA PRO A 7 -59.50 -9.60 -1.75
C PRO A 7 -59.52 -10.81 -2.69
N THR A 8 -59.58 -10.50 -3.97
CA THR A 8 -59.56 -11.42 -5.12
C THR A 8 -58.29 -12.29 -5.12
N ARG A 9 -58.45 -13.57 -5.52
CA ARG A 9 -57.39 -14.60 -5.59
C ARG A 9 -56.16 -14.22 -6.46
N LYS A 10 -56.23 -13.12 -7.23
CA LYS A 10 -55.12 -12.64 -8.09
C LYS A 10 -54.10 -11.76 -7.36
N GLN A 11 -54.40 -11.24 -6.17
CA GLN A 11 -53.45 -10.45 -5.38
C GLN A 11 -52.39 -11.34 -4.68
N CYS A 12 -52.76 -12.57 -4.31
CA CYS A 12 -51.89 -13.48 -3.55
C CYS A 12 -50.76 -14.08 -4.41
N VAL A 13 -51.02 -14.38 -5.69
CA VAL A 13 -50.03 -15.05 -6.55
C VAL A 13 -48.92 -14.09 -7.01
N ARG A 14 -49.22 -12.80 -7.24
CA ARG A 14 -48.20 -11.82 -7.64
C ARG A 14 -47.25 -11.45 -6.48
N HIS A 15 -47.68 -11.66 -5.23
CA HIS A 15 -46.83 -11.49 -4.06
C HIS A 15 -45.99 -12.74 -3.74
N ALA A 16 -46.49 -13.94 -4.03
CA ALA A 16 -45.71 -15.17 -3.82
C ALA A 16 -44.59 -15.36 -4.86
N ILE A 17 -44.83 -15.04 -6.14
CA ILE A 17 -43.83 -15.25 -7.21
C ILE A 17 -42.69 -14.21 -7.15
N GLY A 18 -42.96 -12.99 -6.68
CA GLY A 18 -41.94 -11.93 -6.56
C GLY A 18 -40.96 -12.10 -5.39
N VAL A 19 -41.31 -12.88 -4.36
CA VAL A 19 -40.47 -13.03 -3.15
C VAL A 19 -39.43 -14.15 -3.31
N GLN A 20 -39.68 -15.15 -4.16
CA GLN A 20 -38.72 -16.25 -4.35
C GLN A 20 -37.54 -15.90 -5.27
N PHE A 21 -37.75 -15.05 -6.30
CA PHE A 21 -36.66 -14.60 -7.18
C PHE A 21 -35.71 -13.60 -6.49
N SER A 22 -36.16 -12.92 -5.43
CA SER A 22 -35.32 -12.03 -4.63
C SER A 22 -34.40 -12.78 -3.66
N GLN A 23 -34.75 -13.98 -3.20
CA GLN A 23 -33.93 -14.70 -2.21
C GLN A 23 -32.78 -15.50 -2.85
N GLN A 24 -32.92 -16.01 -4.09
CA GLN A 24 -31.82 -16.72 -4.75
C GLN A 24 -30.73 -15.77 -5.27
N ASN A 25 -31.10 -14.57 -5.74
CA ASN A 25 -30.15 -13.55 -6.19
C ASN A 25 -29.49 -12.79 -5.02
N ARG A 26 -30.07 -12.80 -3.81
CA ARG A 26 -29.45 -12.17 -2.62
C ARG A 26 -28.25 -12.97 -2.12
N SER A 27 -28.29 -14.30 -2.20
CA SER A 27 -27.18 -15.16 -1.77
C SER A 27 -25.95 -15.05 -2.70
N PHE A 28 -26.15 -14.81 -4.00
CA PHE A 28 -25.04 -14.60 -4.95
C PHE A 28 -24.42 -13.20 -4.85
N ILE A 29 -25.22 -12.17 -4.52
CA ILE A 29 -24.73 -10.80 -4.26
C ILE A 29 -24.04 -10.69 -2.88
N ASN A 30 -24.39 -11.55 -1.92
CA ASN A 30 -23.72 -11.59 -0.61
C ASN A 30 -22.35 -12.29 -0.67
N PHE A 31 -22.14 -13.27 -1.56
CA PHE A 31 -20.83 -13.93 -1.72
C PHE A 31 -19.82 -13.05 -2.48
N SER A 32 -20.30 -12.18 -3.36
CA SER A 32 -19.45 -11.19 -4.08
C SER A 32 -19.15 -9.94 -3.26
N LYS A 33 -19.84 -9.72 -2.13
CA LYS A 33 -19.29 -8.94 -1.02
C LYS A 33 -18.29 -9.84 -0.28
N MET A 34 -17.08 -9.99 -0.82
CA MET A 34 -15.92 -9.98 0.08
C MET A 34 -16.11 -8.75 0.94
N ASP A 35 -16.47 -8.96 2.20
CA ASP A 35 -17.12 -7.97 3.04
C ASP A 35 -16.14 -6.80 3.26
N VAL A 36 -16.29 -5.74 2.45
CA VAL A 36 -15.49 -4.51 2.57
C VAL A 36 -15.71 -3.87 3.94
N ALA A 37 -16.78 -4.24 4.68
CA ALA A 37 -17.00 -3.81 6.05
C ALA A 37 -16.22 -4.64 7.10
N GLN A 38 -15.60 -5.76 6.72
CA GLN A 38 -14.63 -6.53 7.51
C GLN A 38 -13.17 -6.14 7.19
N MET A 39 -12.94 -5.22 6.25
CA MET A 39 -11.63 -4.63 6.00
C MET A 39 -11.20 -3.79 7.21
N SER A 40 -10.14 -4.22 7.91
CA SER A 40 -9.48 -3.39 8.92
C SER A 40 -9.03 -2.08 8.28
N ARG A 41 -9.38 -0.95 8.92
CA ARG A 41 -9.02 0.39 8.44
C ARG A 41 -7.50 0.46 8.25
N TYR A 42 -7.05 0.73 7.01
CA TYR A 42 -5.64 0.95 6.73
C TYR A 42 -5.21 2.22 7.44
N VAL A 43 -4.43 2.04 8.51
CA VAL A 43 -3.72 3.12 9.17
C VAL A 43 -2.35 3.17 8.52
N SER A 44 -1.86 4.37 8.18
CA SER A 44 -0.55 4.51 7.55
C SER A 44 0.51 3.85 8.46
N PRO A 45 1.30 2.88 7.95
CA PRO A 45 2.26 2.11 8.76
C PRO A 45 3.38 2.95 9.37
N VAL A 46 3.49 4.21 8.93
CA VAL A 46 4.47 5.17 9.41
C VAL A 46 3.75 6.48 9.72
N ASN A 47 4.06 7.05 10.89
CA ASN A 47 3.48 8.32 11.33
C ASN A 47 4.09 9.48 10.51
N PRO A 48 3.29 10.43 9.98
CA PRO A 48 3.81 11.57 9.23
C PRO A 48 4.87 12.40 9.95
N ALA A 49 4.90 12.39 11.28
CA ALA A 49 5.91 13.07 12.07
C ALA A 49 7.32 12.48 11.93
N VAL A 50 7.46 11.20 11.55
CA VAL A 50 8.76 10.51 11.49
C VAL A 50 9.35 10.44 10.08
N PHE A 51 8.59 10.84 9.04
CA PHE A 51 9.11 10.96 7.68
C PHE A 51 10.36 11.84 7.55
N PRO A 52 10.39 13.07 8.10
CA PRO A 52 11.55 13.93 7.94
C PRO A 52 12.80 13.37 8.63
N HIS A 53 12.62 12.78 9.80
CA HIS A 53 13.71 12.20 10.57
C HIS A 53 14.32 10.98 9.86
N LEU A 54 13.48 10.10 9.30
CA LEU A 54 13.95 8.94 8.52
C LEU A 54 14.73 9.42 7.28
N THR A 55 14.18 10.34 6.49
CA THR A 55 14.84 10.89 5.30
C THR A 55 16.21 11.49 5.63
N CYS A 56 16.32 12.30 6.68
CA CYS A 56 17.59 12.92 7.07
C CYS A 56 18.65 11.88 7.44
N VAL A 57 18.29 10.83 8.18
CA VAL A 57 19.23 9.78 8.60
C VAL A 57 19.68 8.93 7.40
N LEU A 58 18.73 8.46 6.57
CA LEU A 58 19.05 7.63 5.40
C LEU A 58 19.89 8.41 4.37
N MET A 59 19.54 9.68 4.12
CA MET A 59 20.26 10.54 3.17
C MET A 59 21.65 10.91 3.69
N GLY A 60 21.77 11.28 4.97
CA GLY A 60 23.05 11.67 5.57
C GLY A 60 24.09 10.56 5.49
N ILE A 61 23.68 9.33 5.83
CA ILE A 61 24.54 8.15 5.76
C ILE A 61 24.82 7.77 4.29
N GLY A 62 23.82 7.86 3.41
CA GLY A 62 23.98 7.56 1.98
C GLY A 62 25.01 8.46 1.29
N ILE A 63 24.92 9.78 1.49
CA ILE A 63 25.89 10.74 0.93
C ILE A 63 27.29 10.51 1.50
N PHE A 64 27.39 10.20 2.79
CA PHE A 64 28.67 9.90 3.43
C PHE A 64 29.35 8.68 2.78
N PHE A 65 28.61 7.59 2.54
CA PHE A 65 29.16 6.41 1.87
C PHE A 65 29.51 6.64 0.40
N THR A 66 28.74 7.46 -0.33
CA THR A 66 29.08 7.83 -1.71
C THR A 66 30.32 8.71 -1.78
N ALA A 67 30.48 9.68 -0.87
CA ALA A 67 31.68 10.50 -0.78
C ALA A 67 32.91 9.64 -0.42
N TRP A 68 32.73 8.70 0.50
CA TRP A 68 33.76 7.72 0.85
C TRP A 68 34.17 6.91 -0.40
N PHE A 69 33.22 6.33 -1.15
CA PHE A 69 33.52 5.62 -2.40
C PHE A 69 34.35 6.44 -3.39
N PHE A 70 34.01 7.72 -3.62
CA PHE A 70 34.82 8.61 -4.46
C PHE A 70 36.23 8.80 -3.91
N VAL A 71 36.41 8.97 -2.60
CA VAL A 71 37.75 9.07 -2.00
C VAL A 71 38.55 7.79 -2.18
N TYR A 72 37.95 6.61 -2.00
CA TYR A 72 38.65 5.33 -2.21
C TYR A 72 39.03 5.12 -3.67
N GLU A 73 38.11 5.39 -4.61
CA GLU A 73 38.38 5.21 -6.03
C GLU A 73 39.45 6.19 -6.56
N VAL A 74 39.38 7.45 -6.13
CA VAL A 74 40.30 8.52 -6.56
C VAL A 74 41.68 8.41 -5.90
N THR A 75 41.78 7.82 -4.71
CA THR A 75 43.05 7.70 -3.95
C THR A 75 43.76 6.35 -4.16
N SER A 76 43.10 5.37 -4.78
CA SER A 76 43.65 4.00 -4.91
C SER A 76 44.81 3.91 -5.90
N ASN A 77 45.99 3.51 -5.40
CA ASN A 77 47.21 3.30 -6.19
C ASN A 77 47.19 1.91 -6.88
N LYS A 78 47.81 1.80 -8.06
CA LYS A 78 47.61 0.71 -9.05
C LYS A 78 47.97 -0.71 -8.58
N LEU A 79 48.62 -0.89 -7.42
CA LEU A 79 49.24 -2.14 -6.99
C LEU A 79 48.51 -2.92 -5.89
N SER A 80 47.41 -2.41 -5.32
CA SER A 80 46.62 -3.11 -4.29
C SER A 80 45.10 -2.85 -4.43
N ARG A 81 44.58 -2.89 -5.66
CA ARG A 81 43.14 -2.67 -5.89
C ARG A 81 42.33 -3.90 -5.54
N TYR A 82 41.42 -3.75 -4.58
CA TYR A 82 40.41 -4.75 -4.25
C TYR A 82 39.02 -4.23 -4.60
N ILE A 83 38.67 -4.31 -5.88
CA ILE A 83 37.41 -3.80 -6.45
C ILE A 83 36.18 -4.38 -5.76
N PHE A 84 36.26 -5.60 -5.23
CA PHE A 84 35.18 -6.23 -4.47
C PHE A 84 34.75 -5.44 -3.22
N LYS A 85 35.69 -4.84 -2.49
CA LYS A 85 35.37 -4.14 -1.23
C LYS A 85 34.78 -2.76 -1.53
N GLU A 86 35.26 -2.13 -2.60
CA GLU A 86 34.76 -0.86 -3.13
C GLU A 86 33.33 -1.02 -3.68
N LEU A 87 33.06 -2.10 -4.43
CA LEU A 87 31.73 -2.41 -4.96
C LEU A 87 30.71 -2.69 -3.86
N LEU A 88 31.12 -3.36 -2.78
CA LEU A 88 30.24 -3.65 -1.64
C LEU A 88 29.79 -2.35 -0.97
N ILE A 89 30.70 -1.40 -0.78
CA ILE A 89 30.39 -0.08 -0.21
C ILE A 89 29.49 0.73 -1.16
N ALA A 90 29.74 0.69 -2.47
CA ALA A 90 28.89 1.34 -3.46
C ALA A 90 27.47 0.74 -3.50
N LEU A 91 27.34 -0.58 -3.37
CA LEU A 91 26.05 -1.28 -3.33
C LEU A 91 25.26 -0.86 -2.09
N VAL A 92 25.90 -0.86 -0.92
CA VAL A 92 25.29 -0.38 0.33
C VAL A 92 24.89 1.10 0.20
N ALA A 93 25.75 1.96 -0.33
CA ALA A 93 25.45 3.37 -0.57
C ALA A 93 24.23 3.57 -1.47
N SER A 94 24.12 2.80 -2.56
CA SER A 94 23.02 2.87 -3.51
C SER A 94 21.67 2.48 -2.89
N ILE A 95 21.64 1.44 -2.04
CA ILE A 95 20.41 1.05 -1.33
C ILE A 95 19.94 2.17 -0.38
N PHE A 96 20.86 2.78 0.36
CA PHE A 96 20.53 3.86 1.30
C PHE A 96 20.11 5.15 0.58
N LEU A 97 20.79 5.53 -0.50
CA LEU A 97 20.39 6.67 -1.33
C LEU A 97 19.05 6.42 -2.02
N GLY A 98 18.86 5.23 -2.61
CA GLY A 98 17.62 4.88 -3.31
C GLY A 98 16.40 4.88 -2.39
N SER A 99 16.53 4.28 -1.20
CA SER A 99 15.47 4.33 -0.19
C SER A 99 15.27 5.75 0.38
N GLY A 100 16.34 6.52 0.59
CA GLY A 100 16.27 7.92 1.04
C GLY A 100 15.53 8.85 0.08
N ILE A 101 15.68 8.65 -1.24
CA ILE A 101 14.98 9.43 -2.27
C ILE A 101 13.47 9.18 -2.24
N VAL A 102 13.03 7.94 -2.00
CA VAL A 102 11.59 7.62 -1.85
C VAL A 102 11.00 8.33 -0.64
N PHE A 103 11.69 8.33 0.51
CA PHE A 103 11.22 9.07 1.68
C PHE A 103 11.27 10.60 1.50
N LEU A 104 12.22 11.12 0.71
CA LEU A 104 12.25 12.53 0.32
C LEU A 104 11.04 12.91 -0.54
N ALA A 105 10.69 12.08 -1.53
CA ALA A 105 9.50 12.29 -2.37
C ALA A 105 8.22 12.32 -1.52
N LEU A 106 8.09 11.37 -0.58
CA LEU A 106 7.00 11.33 0.39
C LEU A 106 6.94 12.58 1.29
N TRP A 107 8.10 13.13 1.70
CA TRP A 107 8.15 14.39 2.45
C TRP A 107 7.63 15.57 1.60
N VAL A 108 8.14 15.75 0.38
CA VAL A 108 7.72 16.84 -0.52
C VAL A 108 6.22 16.77 -0.87
N GLY A 109 5.58 15.63 -0.62
CA GLY A 109 4.16 15.39 -0.87
C GLY A 109 3.89 14.69 -2.21
N ILE A 110 4.94 14.13 -2.82
CA ILE A 110 4.85 13.31 -4.02
C ILE A 110 4.77 11.85 -3.57
N TYR A 111 3.55 11.32 -3.55
CA TYR A 111 3.29 9.92 -3.24
C TYR A 111 3.49 9.07 -4.51
N VAL A 112 4.54 8.25 -4.51
CA VAL A 112 4.86 7.28 -5.58
C VAL A 112 4.35 5.89 -5.24
#